data_AF-A0A0N4UI68-F1
#
_entry.id   AF-A0A0N4UI68-F1
#
_cell.length_a   1.000
_cell.length_b   1.000
_cell.length_c   1.000
_cell.angle_alpha   90.00
_cell.angle_beta   90.00
_cell.angle_gamma   90.00
#
_symmetry.space_group_name_H-M   'P 1'
#
loop_
_entity.id
_entity.type
_entity.pdbx_description
1 polymer ?
#
loop_
_entity_poly.entity_id
_entity_poly.type
_entity_poly.pdbx_seq_one_letter_code
_entity_poly.pdbx_strand_id
1 'polypeptide(L)'
;MSATWLCLLMYVVPYILWTVSGPCYICSAEWRLRENMTSVQFEDGINLANDEDKCEANVIKDIENKLEMMNPKSWIHDEINGANLRQETEKFFEVIRYRNNTNKIQEMIDKLLNKWKKYWEQQDFNKWSTLRNWLKLSNIRRRIQVIEKDLRNDQSPRNKRLLMRIIKAETLMQMTKKELQELYAKYHLESKLSYSENKLRQRIMAAVKSPSSKEIPSRDKRRRKVRYNHIYWPKAAYKLF
;
A
#
# COMPACT_ATOMS: atom_id res chain seq x y z
N MET A 1 -0.22 -50.62 13.37
CA MET A 1 -1.18 -49.60 13.87
C MET A 1 -1.07 -48.37 12.98
N SER A 2 -2.23 -47.77 12.68
CA SER A 2 -2.58 -46.95 11.52
C SER A 2 -1.67 -45.77 11.16
N ALA A 3 -1.49 -45.60 9.85
CA ALA A 3 -0.87 -44.47 9.16
C ALA A 3 -1.70 -43.16 9.25
N THR A 4 -2.15 -42.79 10.44
CA THR A 4 -2.89 -41.53 10.70
C THR A 4 -1.99 -40.41 11.21
N TRP A 5 -0.72 -40.67 11.51
CA TRP A 5 0.20 -39.65 12.02
C TRP A 5 0.90 -38.81 10.94
N LEU A 6 0.86 -39.22 9.67
CA LEU A 6 1.52 -38.47 8.59
C LEU A 6 0.65 -37.36 7.96
N CYS A 7 -0.67 -37.33 8.20
CA CYS A 7 -1.52 -36.28 7.64
C CYS A 7 -1.57 -34.99 8.48
N LEU A 8 -1.14 -35.00 9.75
CA LEU A 8 -1.21 -33.82 10.62
C LEU A 8 -0.05 -32.83 10.46
N LEU A 9 1.05 -33.22 9.78
CA LEU A 9 2.18 -32.31 9.54
C LEU A 9 2.07 -31.50 8.24
N MET A 10 1.07 -31.75 7.39
CA MET A 10 0.91 -31.00 6.13
C MET A 10 0.03 -29.75 6.22
N TYR A 11 -0.60 -29.46 7.37
CA TYR A 11 -1.53 -28.32 7.48
C TYR A 11 -1.03 -27.13 8.30
N VAL A 12 0.22 -27.12 8.76
CA VAL A 12 0.77 -25.96 9.50
C VAL A 12 2.14 -25.56 8.96
N VAL A 13 2.20 -25.25 7.67
CA VAL A 13 3.25 -24.36 7.14
C VAL A 13 2.63 -23.14 6.44
N PRO A 14 1.90 -22.24 7.15
CA PRO A 14 1.73 -20.87 6.69
C PRO A 14 2.79 -19.93 7.31
N TYR A 15 3.85 -20.47 7.90
CA TYR A 15 4.93 -19.69 8.48
C TYR A 15 6.11 -19.66 7.51
N ILE A 16 6.68 -18.47 7.31
CA ILE A 16 7.92 -18.20 6.57
C ILE A 16 7.76 -17.99 5.05
N LEU A 17 6.83 -17.10 4.66
CA LEU A 17 7.05 -16.20 3.52
C LEU A 17 6.87 -14.74 3.97
N TRP A 18 7.36 -14.42 5.16
CA TRP A 18 7.77 -13.06 5.51
C TRP A 18 9.06 -12.80 4.72
N THR A 19 8.92 -12.49 3.43
CA THR A 19 10.04 -12.39 2.48
C THR A 19 11.03 -11.31 2.91
N VAL A 20 12.14 -11.72 3.55
CA VAL A 20 13.49 -11.11 3.72
C VAL A 20 13.64 -9.61 4.05
N SER A 21 12.63 -8.73 3.98
CA SER A 21 12.81 -7.28 4.17
C SER A 21 11.65 -6.54 4.87
N GLY A 22 10.70 -7.25 5.50
CA GLY A 22 9.64 -6.63 6.31
C GLY A 22 8.23 -7.20 6.08
N PRO A 23 7.22 -6.70 6.84
CA PRO A 23 5.85 -7.16 6.68
C PRO A 23 5.29 -6.75 5.31
N CYS A 24 5.01 -7.73 4.45
CA CYS A 24 4.34 -7.49 3.19
C CYS A 24 2.86 -7.11 3.43
N TYR A 25 2.57 -5.81 3.56
CA TYR A 25 1.21 -5.31 3.83
C TYR A 25 0.18 -5.76 2.80
N ILE A 26 0.57 -5.81 1.52
CA ILE A 26 -0.32 -6.24 0.45
C ILE A 26 -0.58 -7.76 0.49
N CYS A 27 0.40 -8.56 0.91
CA CYS A 27 0.22 -10.00 1.12
C CYS A 27 -0.78 -10.27 2.24
N SER A 28 -0.70 -9.51 3.35
CA SER A 28 -1.71 -9.60 4.42
C SER A 28 -3.10 -9.17 3.95
N ALA A 29 -3.19 -8.18 3.07
CA ALA A 29 -4.46 -7.73 2.50
C ALA A 29 -5.06 -8.78 1.55
N GLU A 30 -4.25 -9.36 0.68
CA GLU A 30 -4.63 -10.48 -0.17
C GLU A 30 -5.16 -11.65 0.65
N TRP A 31 -4.43 -12.06 1.70
CA TRP A 31 -4.83 -13.19 2.55
C TRP A 31 -6.19 -12.96 3.20
N ARG A 32 -6.40 -11.79 3.82
CA ARG A 32 -7.71 -11.43 4.42
C ARG A 32 -8.83 -11.42 3.39
N LEU A 33 -8.54 -10.98 2.17
CA LEU A 33 -9.53 -10.92 1.11
C LEU A 33 -9.91 -12.33 0.64
N ARG A 34 -8.92 -13.23 0.49
CA ARG A 34 -9.15 -14.64 0.16
C ARG A 34 -9.90 -15.41 1.25
N GLU A 35 -9.63 -15.12 2.53
CA GLU A 35 -10.33 -15.74 3.67
C GLU A 35 -11.79 -15.31 3.73
N ASN A 36 -12.08 -14.03 3.49
CA ASN A 36 -13.44 -13.50 3.52
C ASN A 36 -14.25 -13.85 2.26
N MET A 37 -13.58 -14.13 1.14
CA MET A 37 -14.19 -14.41 -0.15
C MET A 37 -13.86 -15.83 -0.61
N THR A 38 -14.39 -16.83 0.09
CA THR A 38 -14.24 -18.26 -0.28
C THR A 38 -14.73 -18.59 -1.68
N SER A 39 -15.61 -17.77 -2.27
CA SER A 39 -16.26 -18.04 -3.57
C SER A 39 -16.07 -16.96 -4.64
N VAL A 40 -15.40 -15.84 -4.35
CA VAL A 40 -15.11 -14.87 -5.42
C VAL A 40 -14.04 -15.49 -6.29
N GLN A 41 -14.49 -16.12 -7.36
CA GLN A 41 -13.70 -16.25 -8.57
C GLN A 41 -13.26 -14.84 -8.89
N PHE A 42 -12.04 -14.49 -8.46
CA PHE A 42 -11.37 -13.33 -9.00
C PHE A 42 -11.52 -13.45 -10.51
N GLU A 43 -11.74 -12.33 -11.21
CA GLU A 43 -11.77 -12.28 -12.69
C GLU A 43 -10.52 -12.95 -13.33
N ASP A 44 -9.54 -13.37 -12.51
CA ASP A 44 -8.54 -14.41 -12.71
C ASP A 44 -9.04 -15.70 -13.40
N GLY A 45 -10.34 -15.95 -13.45
CA GLY A 45 -10.95 -16.89 -14.40
C GLY A 45 -10.78 -16.52 -15.87
N ILE A 46 -9.77 -15.72 -16.26
CA ILE A 46 -9.25 -15.76 -17.64
C ILE A 46 -8.91 -17.22 -17.88
N ASN A 47 -9.84 -17.90 -18.55
CA ASN A 47 -9.74 -19.29 -18.85
C ASN A 47 -8.43 -19.45 -19.61
N LEU A 48 -7.54 -20.30 -19.11
CA LEU A 48 -6.48 -20.85 -19.95
C LEU A 48 -7.09 -21.40 -21.26
N ALA A 49 -8.36 -21.83 -21.23
CA ALA A 49 -9.16 -22.15 -22.41
C ALA A 49 -9.23 -21.03 -23.46
N ASN A 50 -9.23 -19.75 -23.07
CA ASN A 50 -9.20 -18.63 -24.03
C ASN A 50 -7.81 -18.46 -24.69
N ASP A 51 -6.77 -19.05 -24.10
CA ASP A 51 -5.42 -19.05 -24.66
C ASP A 51 -5.18 -20.31 -25.53
N GLU A 52 -5.97 -21.39 -25.39
CA GLU A 52 -5.82 -22.63 -26.17
C GLU A 52 -5.93 -22.39 -27.69
N ASP A 53 -6.80 -21.47 -28.12
CA ASP A 53 -6.97 -21.10 -29.53
C ASP A 53 -5.95 -20.06 -30.03
N LYS A 54 -5.09 -19.54 -29.14
CA LYS A 54 -4.15 -18.47 -29.48
C LYS A 54 -2.75 -19.01 -29.69
N CYS A 55 -2.08 -18.47 -30.71
CA CYS A 55 -0.63 -18.65 -30.85
C CYS A 55 0.11 -18.06 -29.63
N GLU A 56 1.14 -18.76 -29.16
CA GLU A 56 1.99 -18.41 -28.01
C GLU A 56 2.54 -16.99 -28.13
N ALA A 57 2.89 -16.56 -29.35
CA ALA A 57 3.39 -15.21 -29.60
C ALA A 57 2.38 -14.11 -29.24
N ASN A 58 1.08 -14.37 -29.46
CA ASN A 58 -0.02 -13.48 -29.10
C ASN A 58 -0.29 -13.53 -27.60
N VAL A 59 -0.24 -14.73 -27.00
CA VAL A 59 -0.41 -14.88 -25.54
C VAL A 59 0.70 -14.13 -24.79
N ILE A 60 1.95 -14.23 -25.23
CA ILE A 60 3.09 -13.47 -24.67
C ILE A 60 2.87 -11.96 -24.83
N LYS A 61 2.40 -11.51 -26.01
CA LYS A 61 2.09 -10.10 -26.24
C LYS A 61 1.00 -9.59 -25.29
N ASP A 62 -0.06 -10.38 -25.10
CA ASP A 62 -1.15 -10.07 -24.17
C ASP A 62 -0.63 -9.97 -22.72
N ILE A 63 0.31 -10.84 -22.33
CA ILE A 63 0.97 -10.79 -21.01
C ILE A 63 1.80 -9.52 -20.86
N GLU A 64 2.65 -9.20 -21.84
CA GLU A 64 3.48 -7.99 -21.85
C GLU A 64 2.60 -6.73 -21.72
N ASN A 65 1.56 -6.61 -22.55
CA ASN A 65 0.62 -5.49 -22.50
C ASN A 65 -0.08 -5.37 -21.14
N LYS A 66 -0.54 -6.49 -20.57
CA LYS A 66 -1.19 -6.48 -19.25
C LYS A 66 -0.22 -6.03 -18.16
N LEU A 67 1.03 -6.50 -18.19
CA LEU A 67 2.05 -6.11 -17.22
C LEU A 67 2.43 -4.63 -17.34
N GLU A 68 2.49 -4.10 -18.56
CA GLU A 68 2.69 -2.67 -18.80
C GLU A 68 1.53 -1.83 -18.25
N MET A 69 0.28 -2.23 -18.49
CA MET A 69 -0.92 -1.58 -17.93
C MET A 69 -1.03 -1.73 -16.41
N MET A 70 -0.39 -2.73 -15.83
CA MET A 70 -0.34 -2.92 -14.38
C MET A 70 0.72 -2.05 -13.71
N ASN A 71 1.67 -1.49 -14.46
CA ASN A 71 2.66 -0.58 -13.92
C ASN A 71 1.96 0.65 -13.30
N PRO A 72 2.23 0.99 -12.02
CA PRO A 72 1.60 2.13 -11.37
C PRO A 72 1.72 3.45 -12.13
N LYS A 73 2.78 3.67 -12.90
CA LYS A 73 2.96 4.87 -13.72
C LYS A 73 1.84 5.10 -14.74
N SER A 74 1.08 4.06 -15.08
CA SER A 74 -0.01 4.16 -16.06
C SER A 74 -1.38 4.51 -15.47
N TRP A 75 -1.57 4.41 -14.15
CA TRP A 75 -2.89 4.59 -13.53
C TRP A 75 -2.87 5.24 -12.14
N ILE A 76 -1.69 5.50 -11.55
CA ILE A 76 -1.61 6.18 -10.27
C ILE A 76 -2.15 7.61 -10.40
N HIS A 77 -3.07 7.99 -9.52
CA HIS A 77 -3.44 9.39 -9.38
C HIS A 77 -2.48 10.06 -8.40
N ASP A 78 -1.80 11.11 -8.83
CA ASP A 78 -0.84 11.89 -8.04
C ASP A 78 -1.18 13.40 -7.99
N GLU A 79 -2.44 13.76 -8.29
CA GLU A 79 -2.94 15.14 -8.34
C GLU A 79 -2.68 15.93 -7.05
N ILE A 80 -2.89 15.32 -5.89
CA ILE A 80 -2.66 15.96 -4.59
C ILE A 80 -1.44 15.34 -3.91
N ASN A 81 -0.42 16.16 -3.67
CA ASN A 81 0.77 15.75 -2.92
C ASN A 81 0.51 15.81 -1.41
N GLY A 82 0.48 14.65 -0.76
CA GLY A 82 0.23 14.54 0.69
C GLY A 82 1.28 15.16 1.59
N ALA A 83 2.53 15.33 1.15
CA ALA A 83 3.54 16.04 1.94
C ALA A 83 3.24 17.56 1.94
N ASN A 84 2.92 18.12 0.78
CA ASN A 84 2.55 19.53 0.66
C ASN A 84 1.25 19.81 1.41
N LEU A 85 0.24 18.94 1.30
CA LEU A 85 -1.02 19.09 2.02
C LEU A 85 -0.82 19.08 3.55
N ARG A 86 0.09 18.25 4.07
CA ARG A 86 0.47 18.27 5.49
C ARG A 86 1.14 19.58 5.90
N GLN A 87 2.07 20.10 5.10
CA GLN A 87 2.71 21.39 5.36
C GLN A 87 1.68 22.54 5.33
N GLU A 88 0.76 22.55 4.36
CA GLU A 88 -0.35 23.50 4.30
C GLU A 88 -1.23 23.42 5.56
N THR A 89 -1.46 22.21 6.07
CA THR A 89 -2.26 21.96 7.27
C THR A 89 -1.59 22.48 8.53
N GLU A 90 -0.27 22.28 8.68
CA GLU A 90 0.46 22.81 9.84
C GLU A 90 0.54 24.34 9.80
N LYS A 91 0.77 24.94 8.61
CA LYS A 91 0.67 26.39 8.42
C LYS A 91 -0.74 26.92 8.74
N PHE A 92 -1.77 26.17 8.35
CA PHE A 92 -3.14 26.50 8.70
C PHE A 92 -3.30 26.59 10.22
N PHE A 93 -2.84 25.59 10.98
CA PHE A 93 -2.88 25.59 12.46
C PHE A 93 -2.15 26.77 13.10
N GLU A 94 -1.04 27.24 12.52
CA GLU A 94 -0.35 28.44 12.99
C GLU A 94 -1.20 29.70 12.76
N VAL A 95 -1.83 29.83 11.60
CA VAL A 95 -2.63 31.01 11.24
C VAL A 95 -3.88 31.14 12.11
N ILE A 96 -4.59 30.05 12.38
CA ILE A 96 -5.82 30.10 13.20
C ILE A 96 -5.54 30.55 14.64
N ARG A 97 -4.35 30.24 15.19
CA ARG A 97 -3.97 30.70 16.54
C ARG A 97 -3.92 32.21 16.69
N TYR A 98 -3.76 32.96 15.59
CA TYR A 98 -3.64 34.41 15.58
C TYR A 98 -4.86 35.15 15.00
N ARG A 99 -5.84 34.43 14.43
CA ARG A 99 -7.02 35.05 13.81
C ARG A 99 -8.22 35.00 14.74
N ASN A 100 -8.94 36.13 14.83
CA ASN A 100 -10.17 36.24 15.62
C ASN A 100 -11.46 36.22 14.78
N ASN A 101 -11.37 36.26 13.44
CA ASN A 101 -12.55 36.27 12.58
C ASN A 101 -13.03 34.83 12.32
N THR A 102 -14.11 34.45 12.99
CA THR A 102 -14.73 33.12 12.94
C THR A 102 -15.17 32.70 11.53
N ASN A 103 -15.81 33.59 10.77
CA ASN A 103 -16.29 33.27 9.41
C ASN A 103 -15.13 32.94 8.47
N LYS A 104 -14.06 33.75 8.51
CA LYS A 104 -12.85 33.48 7.70
C LYS A 104 -12.16 32.18 8.12
N ILE A 105 -12.19 31.83 9.40
CA ILE A 105 -11.66 30.57 9.90
C ILE A 105 -12.47 29.40 9.35
N GLN A 106 -13.80 29.48 9.40
CA GLN A 106 -14.67 28.42 8.90
C GLN A 106 -14.46 28.17 7.40
N GLU A 107 -14.42 29.23 6.58
CA GLU A 107 -14.13 29.11 5.15
C GLU A 107 -12.77 28.43 4.88
N MET A 108 -11.75 28.71 5.69
CA MET A 108 -10.44 28.07 5.57
C MET A 108 -10.48 26.60 5.99
N ILE A 109 -11.23 26.26 7.05
CA ILE A 109 -11.47 24.89 7.48
C ILE A 109 -12.14 24.09 6.36
N ASP A 110 -13.22 24.63 5.78
CA ASP A 110 -13.98 23.93 4.75
C ASP A 110 -13.13 23.69 3.49
N LYS A 111 -12.33 24.68 3.08
CA LYS A 111 -11.36 24.54 1.99
C LYS A 111 -10.32 23.46 2.29
N LEU A 112 -9.77 23.44 3.50
CA LEU A 112 -8.78 22.46 3.91
C LEU A 112 -9.36 21.05 3.96
N LEU A 113 -10.53 20.87 4.56
CA LEU A 113 -11.22 19.58 4.65
C LEU A 113 -11.59 19.05 3.26
N ASN A 114 -12.03 19.92 2.34
CA ASN A 114 -12.33 19.51 0.97
C ASN A 114 -11.07 19.02 0.23
N LYS A 115 -9.92 19.67 0.41
CA LYS A 115 -8.64 19.18 -0.13
C LYS A 115 -8.25 17.82 0.45
N TRP A 116 -8.40 17.64 1.76
CA TRP A 116 -8.12 16.37 2.42
C TRP A 116 -9.06 15.25 1.99
N LYS A 117 -10.34 15.53 1.81
CA LYS A 117 -11.32 14.56 1.29
C LYS A 117 -10.88 14.01 -0.06
N LYS A 118 -10.54 14.90 -1.01
CA LYS A 118 -10.03 14.50 -2.33
C LYS A 118 -8.74 13.68 -2.23
N TYR A 119 -7.84 14.05 -1.31
CA TYR A 119 -6.62 13.29 -1.08
C TYR A 119 -6.89 11.88 -0.55
N TRP A 120 -7.83 11.71 0.39
CA TRP A 120 -8.20 10.38 0.89
C TRP A 120 -8.86 9.53 -0.20
N GLU A 121 -9.76 10.10 -1.01
CA GLU A 121 -10.35 9.41 -2.16
C GLU A 121 -9.27 8.93 -3.14
N GLN A 122 -8.26 9.78 -3.42
CA GLN A 122 -7.10 9.43 -4.24
C GLN A 122 -6.27 8.30 -3.61
N GLN A 123 -5.99 8.36 -2.31
CA GLN A 123 -5.25 7.30 -1.61
C GLN A 123 -6.00 5.96 -1.65
N ASP A 124 -7.30 5.98 -1.38
CA ASP A 124 -8.15 4.80 -1.39
C ASP A 124 -8.22 4.19 -2.79
N PHE A 125 -8.44 5.02 -3.82
CA PHE A 125 -8.39 4.56 -5.21
C PHE A 125 -7.05 3.89 -5.53
N ASN A 126 -5.93 4.55 -5.22
CA ASN A 126 -4.61 3.99 -5.52
C ASN A 126 -4.37 2.70 -4.75
N LYS A 127 -4.75 2.63 -3.47
CA LYS A 127 -4.60 1.43 -2.64
C LYS A 127 -5.43 0.25 -3.19
N TRP A 128 -6.69 0.50 -3.58
CA TRP A 128 -7.56 -0.51 -4.17
C TRP A 128 -7.09 -0.96 -5.55
N SER A 129 -6.70 -0.03 -6.42
CA SER A 129 -6.15 -0.36 -7.74
C SER A 129 -4.84 -1.16 -7.64
N THR A 130 -3.99 -0.81 -6.67
CA THR A 130 -2.78 -1.59 -6.36
C THR A 130 -3.13 -3.03 -5.96
N LEU A 131 -4.08 -3.22 -5.04
CA LEU A 131 -4.51 -4.55 -4.61
C LEU A 131 -5.15 -5.37 -5.75
N ARG A 132 -5.98 -4.74 -6.59
CA ARG A 132 -6.58 -5.41 -7.76
C ARG A 132 -5.52 -5.91 -8.74
N ASN A 133 -4.53 -5.08 -9.05
CA ASN A 133 -3.43 -5.48 -9.93
C ASN A 133 -2.54 -6.54 -9.29
N TRP A 134 -2.32 -6.47 -7.97
CA TRP A 134 -1.58 -7.49 -7.24
C TRP A 134 -2.20 -8.89 -7.37
N LEU A 135 -3.51 -9.00 -7.21
CA LEU A 135 -4.22 -10.27 -7.27
C LEU A 135 -4.07 -10.96 -8.64
N LYS A 136 -4.08 -10.17 -9.72
CA LYS A 136 -3.90 -10.63 -11.10
C LYS A 136 -2.52 -11.24 -11.39
N LEU A 137 -1.49 -10.91 -10.60
CA LEU A 137 -0.12 -11.41 -10.83
C LEU A 137 -0.04 -12.93 -10.76
N SER A 138 -0.83 -13.55 -9.89
CA SER A 138 -0.85 -15.01 -9.73
C SER A 138 -1.28 -15.71 -11.03
N ASN A 139 -2.29 -15.17 -11.70
CA ASN A 139 -2.76 -15.68 -12.98
C ASN A 139 -1.75 -15.42 -14.11
N ILE A 140 -1.17 -14.22 -14.18
CA ILE A 140 -0.14 -13.91 -15.18
C ILE A 140 1.04 -14.87 -15.05
N ARG A 141 1.49 -15.14 -13.82
CA ARG A 141 2.55 -16.12 -13.56
C ARG A 141 2.17 -17.50 -14.09
N ARG A 142 0.95 -17.96 -13.86
CA ARG A 142 0.48 -19.26 -14.35
C ARG A 142 0.49 -19.33 -15.88
N ARG A 143 0.03 -18.27 -16.55
CA ARG A 143 0.06 -18.18 -18.02
C ARG A 143 1.49 -18.26 -18.57
N ILE A 144 2.42 -17.55 -17.94
CA ILE A 144 3.85 -17.63 -18.29
C ILE A 144 4.36 -19.06 -18.16
N GLN A 145 4.06 -19.75 -17.06
CA GLN A 145 4.53 -21.12 -16.81
C GLN A 145 3.99 -22.15 -17.81
N VAL A 146 2.75 -21.99 -18.26
CA VAL A 146 2.16 -22.87 -19.29
C VAL A 146 2.91 -22.70 -20.60
N ILE A 147 3.07 -21.45 -21.06
CA ILE A 147 3.79 -21.18 -22.31
C ILE A 147 5.24 -21.65 -22.20
N GLU A 148 5.94 -21.35 -21.11
CA GLU A 148 7.33 -21.79 -20.92
C GLU A 148 7.47 -23.32 -21.01
N LYS A 149 6.50 -24.07 -20.46
CA LYS A 149 6.48 -25.53 -20.54
C LYS A 149 6.32 -26.02 -21.99
N ASP A 150 5.42 -25.41 -22.76
CA ASP A 150 5.17 -25.78 -24.16
C ASP A 150 6.40 -25.49 -25.05
N LEU A 151 7.19 -24.50 -24.66
CA LEU A 151 8.41 -24.07 -25.34
C LEU A 151 9.68 -24.83 -24.89
N ARG A 152 9.68 -25.70 -23.86
CA ARG A 152 10.96 -26.25 -23.33
C ARG A 152 11.73 -27.18 -24.25
N ASN A 153 11.04 -27.88 -25.16
CA ASN A 153 11.64 -28.98 -25.93
C ASN A 153 12.00 -28.62 -27.38
N ASP A 154 11.59 -27.46 -27.88
CA ASP A 154 11.87 -27.04 -29.25
C ASP A 154 13.11 -26.12 -29.31
N GLN A 155 14.09 -26.44 -30.15
CA GLN A 155 15.27 -25.58 -30.33
C GLN A 155 15.15 -24.62 -31.52
N SER A 156 13.97 -24.50 -32.12
CA SER A 156 13.75 -23.62 -33.27
C SER A 156 14.14 -22.17 -32.98
N PRO A 157 14.65 -21.42 -33.98
CA PRO A 157 14.95 -19.99 -33.81
C PRO A 157 13.73 -19.17 -33.36
N ARG A 158 12.53 -19.56 -33.82
CA ARG A 158 11.26 -18.97 -33.36
C ARG A 158 11.10 -19.16 -31.86
N ASN A 159 11.27 -20.39 -31.38
CA ASN A 159 11.07 -20.69 -29.98
C ASN A 159 12.09 -19.99 -29.07
N LYS A 160 13.37 -19.94 -29.49
CA LYS A 160 14.40 -19.14 -28.78
C LYS A 160 13.98 -17.67 -28.63
N ARG A 161 13.38 -17.06 -29.66
CA ARG A 161 12.84 -15.68 -29.57
C ARG A 161 11.67 -15.58 -28.59
N LEU A 162 10.78 -16.56 -28.55
CA LEU A 162 9.65 -16.58 -27.62
C LEU A 162 10.13 -16.74 -26.17
N LEU A 163 11.09 -17.64 -25.90
CA LEU A 163 11.71 -17.80 -24.59
C LEU A 163 12.37 -16.50 -24.10
N MET A 164 13.06 -15.76 -24.97
CA MET A 164 13.62 -14.45 -24.61
C MET A 164 12.52 -13.43 -24.22
N ARG A 165 11.37 -13.47 -24.90
CA ARG A 165 10.22 -12.62 -24.52
C ARG A 165 9.59 -13.06 -23.21
N ILE A 166 9.53 -14.36 -22.93
CA ILE A 166 9.10 -14.87 -21.61
C ILE A 166 10.01 -14.34 -20.51
N ILE A 167 11.33 -14.43 -20.66
CA ILE A 167 12.29 -13.89 -19.67
C ILE A 167 12.07 -12.38 -19.45
N LYS A 168 11.80 -11.63 -20.52
CA LYS A 168 11.46 -10.20 -20.44
C LYS A 168 10.15 -9.99 -19.65
N ALA A 169 9.11 -10.77 -19.94
CA ALA A 169 7.83 -10.70 -19.25
C ALA A 169 7.95 -11.07 -17.76
N GLU A 170 8.75 -12.08 -17.40
CA GLU A 170 9.04 -12.43 -16.02
C GLU A 170 9.76 -11.31 -15.28
N THR A 171 10.76 -10.70 -15.91
CA THR A 171 11.47 -9.54 -15.36
C THR A 171 10.51 -8.38 -15.11
N LEU A 172 9.64 -8.08 -16.09
CA LEU A 172 8.61 -7.06 -15.97
C LEU A 172 7.63 -7.38 -14.83
N MET A 173 7.19 -8.63 -14.71
CA MET A 173 6.32 -9.09 -13.63
C MET A 173 6.97 -8.89 -12.24
N GLN A 174 8.26 -9.19 -12.08
CA GLN A 174 8.95 -8.97 -10.80
C GLN A 174 9.08 -7.48 -10.47
N MET A 175 9.37 -6.64 -11.46
CA MET A 175 9.41 -5.19 -11.27
C MET A 175 8.03 -4.65 -10.86
N THR A 176 6.98 -5.00 -11.60
CA THR A 176 5.59 -4.62 -11.27
C THR A 176 5.21 -5.11 -9.88
N LYS A 177 5.56 -6.35 -9.52
CA LYS A 177 5.32 -6.90 -8.17
C LYS A 177 5.93 -6.01 -7.08
N LYS A 178 7.20 -5.62 -7.24
CA LYS A 178 7.91 -4.76 -6.28
C LYS A 178 7.26 -3.37 -6.20
N GLU A 179 6.97 -2.75 -7.33
CA GLU A 179 6.32 -1.43 -7.38
C GLU A 179 4.95 -1.44 -6.68
N LEU A 180 4.14 -2.49 -6.90
CA LEU A 180 2.84 -2.64 -6.23
C LEU A 180 3.00 -2.83 -4.71
N GLN A 181 3.99 -3.60 -4.25
CA GLN A 181 4.27 -3.75 -2.82
C GLN A 181 4.63 -2.43 -2.16
N GLU A 182 5.54 -1.67 -2.76
CA GLU A 182 6.00 -0.37 -2.27
C GLU A 182 4.86 0.65 -2.24
N LEU A 183 4.06 0.69 -3.31
CA LEU A 183 2.95 1.63 -3.41
C LEU A 183 1.85 1.36 -2.38
N TYR A 184 1.49 0.09 -2.19
CA TYR A 184 0.51 -0.29 -1.18
C TYR A 184 1.02 0.02 0.22
N ALA A 185 2.30 -0.28 0.49
CA ALA A 185 2.94 0.02 1.77
C ALA A 185 2.92 1.53 2.07
N LYS A 186 3.26 2.37 1.08
CA LYS A 186 3.22 3.83 1.18
C LYS A 186 1.84 4.31 1.65
N TYR A 187 0.77 3.96 0.92
CA TYR A 187 -0.58 4.42 1.27
C TYR A 187 -1.12 3.80 2.56
N HIS A 188 -0.76 2.55 2.87
CA HIS A 188 -1.14 1.91 4.14
C HIS A 188 -0.47 2.54 5.36
N LEU A 189 0.78 2.99 5.23
CA LEU A 189 1.47 3.71 6.30
C LEU A 189 0.92 5.14 6.43
N GLU A 190 0.67 5.82 5.32
CA GLU A 190 0.08 7.15 5.32
C GLU A 190 -1.30 7.18 5.99
N SER A 191 -2.15 6.17 5.76
CA SER A 191 -3.47 6.10 6.38
C SER A 191 -3.43 5.94 7.90
N LYS A 192 -2.29 5.52 8.47
CA LYS A 192 -2.09 5.37 9.93
C LYS A 192 -1.58 6.64 10.61
N LEU A 193 -1.19 7.66 9.85
CA LEU A 193 -0.66 8.92 10.39
C LEU A 193 -1.73 9.74 11.11
N SER A 194 -1.31 10.84 11.75
CA SER A 194 -2.17 11.78 12.49
C SER A 194 -3.17 12.56 11.61
N TYR A 195 -3.13 12.37 10.31
CA TYR A 195 -3.99 13.04 9.32
C TYR A 195 -5.12 12.14 8.80
N SER A 196 -5.44 11.06 9.51
CA SER A 196 -6.70 10.35 9.26
C SER A 196 -7.87 11.29 9.53
N GLU A 197 -8.98 11.11 8.79
CA GLU A 197 -10.10 12.04 8.81
C GLU A 197 -10.56 12.42 10.21
N ASN A 198 -10.83 11.42 11.06
CA ASN A 198 -11.29 11.66 12.42
C ASN A 198 -10.26 12.40 13.27
N LYS A 199 -8.98 12.06 13.15
CA LYS A 199 -7.91 12.74 13.91
C LYS A 199 -7.73 14.18 13.45
N LEU A 200 -7.80 14.43 12.14
CA LEU A 200 -7.69 15.78 11.60
C LEU A 200 -8.88 16.65 12.03
N ARG A 201 -10.11 16.12 11.95
CA ARG A 201 -11.31 16.81 12.44
C ARG A 201 -11.20 17.14 13.94
N GLN A 202 -10.74 16.20 14.75
CA GLN A 202 -10.49 16.44 16.19
C GLN A 202 -9.43 17.51 16.42
N ARG A 203 -8.32 17.50 15.67
CA ARG A 203 -7.27 18.54 15.76
C ARG A 203 -7.80 19.92 15.39
N ILE A 204 -8.62 20.02 14.33
CA ILE A 204 -9.27 21.27 13.92
C ILE A 204 -10.21 21.78 15.01
N MET A 205 -11.08 20.92 15.55
CA MET A 205 -11.98 21.30 16.64
C MET A 205 -11.24 21.78 17.88
N ALA A 206 -10.14 21.12 18.26
CA ALA A 206 -9.31 21.53 19.38
C ALA A 206 -8.65 22.90 19.14
N ALA A 207 -8.14 23.13 17.93
CA ALA A 207 -7.51 24.40 17.56
C ALA A 207 -8.51 25.58 17.56
N VAL A 208 -9.75 25.35 17.15
CA VAL A 208 -10.82 26.37 17.16
C VAL A 208 -11.32 26.65 18.59
N LYS A 209 -11.42 25.62 19.44
CA LYS A 209 -11.86 25.77 20.84
C LYS A 209 -10.83 26.40 21.77
N SER A 210 -9.57 26.48 21.35
CA SER A 210 -8.49 27.13 22.10
C SER A 210 -8.07 28.46 21.47
N PRO A 211 -8.95 29.49 21.40
CA PRO A 211 -8.49 30.83 21.10
C PRO A 211 -7.63 31.33 22.26
N SER A 212 -6.31 31.28 22.06
CA SER A 212 -5.30 32.03 22.81
C SER A 212 -5.49 32.11 24.34
N SER A 213 -5.19 31.03 25.08
CA SER A 213 -4.62 31.19 26.42
C SER A 213 -3.16 31.66 26.30
N LYS A 214 -2.96 32.85 25.72
CA LYS A 214 -1.80 33.65 26.08
C LYS A 214 -2.12 34.26 27.44
N GLU A 215 -2.11 33.43 28.48
CA GLU A 215 -1.59 33.91 29.75
C GLU A 215 -0.19 34.42 29.42
N ILE A 216 -0.07 35.75 29.37
CA ILE A 216 1.19 36.45 29.50
C ILE A 216 1.93 35.70 30.62
N PRO A 217 3.16 35.18 30.38
CA PRO A 217 3.87 34.50 31.45
C PRO A 217 4.14 35.55 32.51
N SER A 218 3.26 35.61 33.51
CA SER A 218 3.51 36.37 34.71
C SER A 218 4.83 35.86 35.23
N ARG A 219 5.72 36.81 35.56
CA ARG A 219 7.01 36.54 36.18
C ARG A 219 6.76 35.93 37.56
N ASP A 220 6.39 34.66 37.57
CA ASP A 220 6.36 33.86 38.77
C ASP A 220 6.70 32.43 38.36
N LYS A 221 7.97 32.27 37.96
CA LYS A 221 8.68 30.99 37.94
C LYS A 221 8.78 30.45 39.38
N ARG A 222 7.65 30.15 40.01
CA ARG A 222 7.60 29.34 41.23
C ARG A 222 7.81 27.89 40.85
N ARG A 223 9.10 27.54 40.77
CA ARG A 223 9.70 26.26 41.20
C ARG A 223 8.72 25.09 41.27
N ARG A 224 8.30 24.55 40.13
CA ARG A 224 7.87 23.14 40.09
C ARG A 224 9.14 22.31 39.96
N LYS A 225 9.61 21.82 41.12
CA LYS A 225 10.62 20.76 41.24
C LYS A 225 10.21 19.62 40.31
N VAL A 226 10.88 19.50 39.17
CA VAL A 226 10.80 18.33 38.31
C VAL A 226 11.40 17.18 39.11
N ARG A 227 10.53 16.33 39.68
CA ARG A 227 10.94 15.00 40.11
C ARG A 227 11.24 14.23 38.83
N TYR A 228 12.52 14.01 38.56
CA TYR A 228 12.98 13.04 37.58
C TYR A 228 12.49 11.67 38.04
N ASN A 229 11.29 11.27 37.62
CA ASN A 229 10.95 9.86 37.56
C ASN A 229 11.82 9.30 36.43
N HIS A 230 12.88 8.60 36.84
CA HIS A 230 13.70 7.77 35.98
C HIS A 230 12.80 6.88 35.12
N ILE A 231 12.48 7.33 33.91
CA ILE A 231 11.96 6.45 32.87
C ILE A 231 13.15 5.59 32.47
N TYR A 232 13.17 4.41 33.06
CA TYR A 232 14.08 3.31 32.80
C TYR A 232 13.98 2.95 31.31
N TRP A 233 14.92 3.45 30.50
CA TRP A 233 15.10 2.98 29.14
C TRP A 233 15.66 1.54 29.21
N PRO A 234 14.94 0.52 28.71
CA PRO A 234 15.48 -0.83 28.67
C PRO A 234 16.70 -0.81 27.74
N LYS A 235 17.87 -1.20 28.25
CA LYS A 235 19.15 -1.30 27.52
C LYS A 235 19.16 -2.32 26.37
N ALA A 236 18.01 -2.83 25.93
CA ALA A 236 17.92 -3.80 24.84
C ALA A 236 17.85 -3.18 23.43
N ALA A 237 17.80 -1.84 23.29
CA ALA A 237 17.69 -1.20 21.97
C ALA A 237 19.04 -0.90 21.26
N TYR A 238 20.20 -1.25 21.85
CA TYR A 238 21.52 -0.95 21.27
C TYR A 238 22.28 -2.17 20.74
N LYS A 239 21.59 -3.25 20.33
CA LYS A 239 22.24 -4.41 19.66
C LYS A 239 21.82 -4.64 18.20
N LEU A 240 21.36 -3.60 17.52
CA LEU A 240 21.14 -3.62 16.07
C LEU A 240 21.74 -2.38 15.40
N PHE A 241 23.03 -2.17 15.64
CA PHE A 241 24.02 -1.50 14.79
C PHE A 241 25.38 -2.13 15.10
#